data_AF-A0A832UL60-F1
#
_entry.id   AF-A0A832UL60-F1
#
_cell.length_a   1.000
_cell.length_b   1.000
_cell.length_c   1.000
_cell.angle_alpha   90.00
_cell.angle_beta   90.00
_cell.angle_gamma   90.00
#
_symmetry.space_group_name_H-M   'P 1'
#
loop_
_entity.id
_entity.type
_entity.pdbx_description
1 polymer ?
#
loop_
_entity_poly.entity_id
_entity_poly.type
_entity_poly.pdbx_seq_one_letter_code
_entity_poly.pdbx_strand_id
1 'polypeptide(L)'
;MTELTKLQYIDNGDETVTDAKHGIMWMKRDTWLELGRLITWHDSLELSRKMNEEKFAGYGNWRIPSASEAKYLFDSETTNMDVEGCEIHINPVFPSGCGFSTWTSQTRGAKAAMSHDYRSDYEFWLAKENDGFPSAVRLVRDDMAEDEEDPEFIRIESRKDGTVVDNKTGLMWKAGDSYIDLDKWVTWDEAQSYMMEINRVKFAGHKDWRMPTRKEAQSIYDPSSPITDSYGDTLFLLKGFPSGAGQTSWTKTMHKTDKGFAIRFHFYNGDYKWNAMGLRSHGVRAVRTIKKDS
;
A
#
# COMPACT_ATOMS: atom_id res chain seq x y z
N MET A 1 -28.26 30.73 -2.05
CA MET A 1 -27.20 30.76 -3.08
C MET A 1 -25.93 30.37 -2.35
N THR A 2 -25.66 29.08 -2.27
CA THR A 2 -24.47 28.53 -1.61
C THR A 2 -23.33 28.65 -2.60
N GLU A 3 -22.29 29.43 -2.27
CA GLU A 3 -21.02 29.39 -3.00
C GLU A 3 -20.49 27.95 -2.94
N LEU A 4 -20.67 27.22 -4.04
CA LEU A 4 -20.00 25.94 -4.26
C LEU A 4 -18.52 26.25 -4.44
N THR A 5 -17.73 25.95 -3.41
CA THR A 5 -16.28 26.12 -3.38
C THR A 5 -15.62 25.44 -4.58
N LYS A 6 -15.27 26.25 -5.58
CA LYS A 6 -14.47 25.87 -6.75
C LYS A 6 -13.19 25.15 -6.29
N LEU A 7 -12.84 24.03 -6.92
CA LEU A 7 -11.58 23.33 -6.63
C LEU A 7 -10.41 24.31 -6.81
N GLN A 8 -9.62 24.51 -5.75
CA GLN A 8 -8.45 25.38 -5.76
C GLN A 8 -7.21 24.56 -6.08
N TYR A 9 -7.00 24.33 -7.37
CA TYR A 9 -5.77 23.77 -7.87
C TYR A 9 -4.73 24.87 -8.15
N ILE A 10 -3.50 24.65 -7.75
CA ILE A 10 -2.37 25.58 -7.91
C ILE A 10 -1.27 24.86 -8.68
N ASP A 11 -0.89 25.39 -9.83
CA ASP A 11 0.26 24.91 -10.60
C ASP A 11 1.55 25.41 -9.95
N ASN A 12 2.40 24.49 -9.50
CA ASN A 12 3.63 24.82 -8.77
C ASN A 12 4.80 25.15 -9.70
N GLY A 13 4.66 24.93 -11.02
CA GLY A 13 5.69 25.22 -12.01
C GLY A 13 6.87 24.23 -12.03
N ASP A 14 6.75 23.12 -11.32
CA ASP A 14 7.75 22.04 -11.18
C ASP A 14 7.19 20.67 -11.59
N GLU A 15 6.20 20.67 -12.49
CA GLU A 15 5.43 19.49 -12.88
C GLU A 15 4.56 18.88 -11.76
N THR A 16 4.24 19.66 -10.72
CA THR A 16 3.23 19.31 -9.71
C THR A 16 2.05 20.30 -9.67
N VAL A 17 0.92 19.84 -9.14
CA VAL A 17 -0.29 20.63 -8.91
C VAL A 17 -0.79 20.40 -7.49
N THR A 18 -0.85 21.45 -6.68
CA THR A 18 -1.42 21.43 -5.34
C THR A 18 -2.94 21.50 -5.40
N ASP A 19 -3.62 20.61 -4.67
CA ASP A 19 -5.04 20.66 -4.33
C ASP A 19 -5.19 21.22 -2.90
N ALA A 20 -5.31 22.54 -2.81
CA ALA A 20 -5.37 23.25 -1.52
C ALA A 20 -6.64 22.91 -0.71
N LYS A 21 -7.69 22.41 -1.37
CA LYS A 21 -8.95 22.07 -0.71
C LYS A 21 -8.82 20.76 0.09
N HIS A 22 -8.08 19.80 -0.43
CA HIS A 22 -7.94 18.48 0.18
C HIS A 22 -6.57 18.25 0.82
N GLY A 23 -5.65 19.22 0.74
CA GLY A 23 -4.32 19.13 1.36
C GLY A 23 -3.45 18.06 0.71
N ILE A 24 -3.57 17.89 -0.61
CA ILE A 24 -2.83 16.89 -1.39
C ILE A 24 -2.17 17.53 -2.62
N MET A 25 -1.13 16.90 -3.13
CA MET A 25 -0.40 17.36 -4.30
C MET A 25 -0.34 16.23 -5.32
N TRP A 26 -0.64 16.57 -6.56
CA TRP A 26 -0.70 15.68 -7.69
C TRP A 26 0.51 15.87 -8.60
N MET A 27 0.98 14.78 -9.21
CA MET A 27 1.79 14.91 -10.41
C MET A 27 0.96 15.60 -11.50
N LYS A 28 1.56 16.56 -12.20
CA LYS A 28 0.88 17.33 -13.25
C LYS A 28 0.66 16.52 -14.51
N ARG A 29 1.45 15.49 -14.77
CA ARG A 29 1.27 14.57 -15.90
C ARG A 29 0.93 13.18 -15.38
N ASP A 30 0.02 12.49 -16.05
CA ASP A 30 -0.30 11.10 -15.73
C ASP A 30 0.57 10.16 -16.58
N THR A 31 0.46 8.86 -16.33
CA THR A 31 1.27 7.87 -17.07
C THR A 31 1.00 7.83 -18.55
N TRP A 32 -0.19 8.22 -19.02
CA TRP A 32 -0.41 8.28 -20.45
C TRP A 32 0.42 9.40 -21.08
N LEU A 33 0.43 10.59 -20.48
CA LEU A 33 1.24 11.71 -20.94
C LEU A 33 2.75 11.47 -20.83
N GLU A 34 3.19 10.64 -19.88
CA GLU A 34 4.60 10.30 -19.67
C GLU A 34 5.09 9.14 -20.56
N LEU A 35 4.31 8.05 -20.63
CA LEU A 35 4.74 6.79 -21.23
C LEU A 35 4.08 6.52 -22.59
N GLY A 36 3.04 7.28 -22.96
CA GLY A 36 2.25 7.05 -24.18
C GLY A 36 1.45 5.75 -24.16
N ARG A 37 1.27 5.13 -22.99
CA ARG A 37 0.50 3.89 -22.81
C ARG A 37 -0.19 3.86 -21.45
N LEU A 38 -1.32 3.16 -21.39
CA LEU A 38 -1.91 2.72 -20.13
C LEU A 38 -1.02 1.64 -19.51
N ILE A 39 -1.09 1.50 -18.20
CA ILE A 39 -0.21 0.60 -17.46
C ILE A 39 -0.99 -0.33 -16.53
N THR A 40 -0.36 -1.41 -16.10
CA THR A 40 -0.96 -2.31 -15.10
C THR A 40 -1.01 -1.63 -13.72
N TRP A 41 -1.80 -2.20 -12.81
CA TRP A 41 -1.81 -1.70 -11.43
C TRP A 41 -0.45 -1.90 -10.75
N HIS A 42 0.28 -2.97 -11.09
CA HIS A 42 1.62 -3.22 -10.57
C HIS A 42 2.64 -2.24 -11.16
N ASP A 43 2.59 -1.95 -12.47
CA ASP A 43 3.41 -0.90 -13.09
C ASP A 43 3.22 0.46 -12.40
N SER A 44 2.01 0.74 -11.91
CA SER A 44 1.71 1.98 -11.18
C SER A 44 2.45 2.04 -9.84
N LEU A 45 2.62 0.89 -9.17
CA LEU A 45 3.47 0.79 -7.98
C LEU A 45 4.93 1.00 -8.34
N GLU A 46 5.43 0.37 -9.40
CA GLU A 46 6.81 0.58 -9.89
C GLU A 46 7.10 2.05 -10.17
N LEU A 47 6.18 2.74 -10.83
CA LEU A 47 6.30 4.17 -11.11
C LEU A 47 6.41 4.98 -9.82
N SER A 48 5.53 4.71 -8.83
CA SER A 48 5.59 5.41 -7.55
C SER A 48 6.94 5.22 -6.85
N ARG A 49 7.51 4.01 -6.93
CA ARG A 49 8.84 3.73 -6.40
C ARG A 49 9.93 4.52 -7.11
N LYS A 50 9.94 4.47 -8.45
CA LYS A 50 10.89 5.22 -9.26
C LYS A 50 10.85 6.72 -8.93
N MET A 51 9.66 7.31 -8.87
CA MET A 51 9.50 8.74 -8.58
C MET A 51 9.98 9.10 -7.18
N ASN A 52 9.83 8.19 -6.20
CA ASN A 52 10.35 8.38 -4.85
C ASN A 52 11.87 8.26 -4.76
N GLU A 53 12.47 7.32 -5.48
CA GLU A 53 13.92 7.14 -5.58
C GLU A 53 14.60 8.33 -6.25
N GLU A 54 14.00 8.85 -7.32
CA GLU A 54 14.48 10.01 -8.07
C GLU A 54 14.19 11.34 -7.37
N LYS A 55 13.44 11.32 -6.27
CA LYS A 55 12.94 12.52 -5.57
C LYS A 55 12.25 13.49 -6.54
N PHE A 56 11.29 13.01 -7.32
CA PHE A 56 10.54 13.85 -8.25
C PHE A 56 9.94 15.07 -7.54
N ALA A 57 10.19 16.26 -8.09
CA ALA A 57 9.88 17.57 -7.49
C ALA A 57 10.41 17.75 -6.05
N GLY A 58 11.50 17.07 -5.69
CA GLY A 58 12.10 17.11 -4.35
C GLY A 58 11.50 16.14 -3.33
N TYR A 59 10.50 15.33 -3.73
CA TYR A 59 9.70 14.54 -2.80
C TYR A 59 9.84 13.02 -2.98
N GLY A 60 9.76 12.28 -1.88
CA GLY A 60 10.00 10.83 -1.81
C GLY A 60 8.82 9.98 -1.33
N ASN A 61 7.60 10.54 -1.34
CA ASN A 61 6.39 9.92 -0.78
C ASN A 61 5.19 9.89 -1.75
N TRP A 62 5.45 9.90 -3.06
CA TRP A 62 4.47 9.69 -4.12
C TRP A 62 3.84 8.30 -4.02
N ARG A 63 2.52 8.25 -4.19
CA ARG A 63 1.70 7.03 -4.11
C ARG A 63 0.56 7.04 -5.12
N ILE A 64 0.03 5.86 -5.42
CA ILE A 64 -1.23 5.73 -6.15
C ILE A 64 -2.35 6.35 -5.31
N PRO A 65 -3.27 7.14 -5.89
CA PRO A 65 -4.36 7.76 -5.13
C PRO A 65 -5.31 6.71 -4.54
N SER A 66 -5.93 7.03 -3.41
CA SER A 66 -7.08 6.29 -2.90
C SER A 66 -8.32 6.48 -3.78
N ALA A 67 -9.32 5.64 -3.55
CA ALA A 67 -10.64 5.77 -4.18
C ALA A 67 -11.24 7.18 -3.99
N SER A 68 -11.13 7.72 -2.78
CA SER A 68 -11.63 9.06 -2.44
C SER A 68 -10.82 10.16 -3.11
N GLU A 69 -9.49 10.05 -3.11
CA GLU A 69 -8.63 11.07 -3.73
C GLU A 69 -8.82 11.13 -5.25
N ALA A 70 -8.99 9.98 -5.91
CA ALA A 70 -9.29 9.97 -7.35
C ALA A 70 -10.56 10.77 -7.67
N LYS A 71 -11.59 10.75 -6.81
CA LYS A 71 -12.81 11.56 -7.00
C LYS A 71 -12.57 13.06 -6.88
N TYR A 72 -11.53 13.49 -6.14
CA TYR A 72 -11.27 14.92 -5.98
C TYR A 72 -10.88 15.59 -7.31
N LEU A 73 -10.29 14.82 -8.23
CA LEU A 73 -9.95 15.28 -9.58
C LEU A 73 -11.17 15.45 -10.50
N PHE A 74 -12.31 14.82 -10.18
CA PHE A 74 -13.54 14.95 -10.95
C PHE A 74 -14.33 16.21 -10.54
N ASP A 75 -14.66 17.05 -11.50
CA ASP A 75 -15.55 18.21 -11.35
C ASP A 75 -16.36 18.41 -12.63
N SER A 76 -17.67 18.13 -12.55
CA SER A 76 -18.59 18.22 -13.68
C SER A 76 -18.69 19.61 -14.31
N GLU A 77 -18.28 20.65 -13.59
CA GLU A 77 -18.26 22.03 -14.10
C GLU A 77 -16.95 22.37 -14.84
N THR A 78 -15.97 21.46 -14.84
CA THR A 78 -14.72 21.58 -15.59
C THR A 78 -14.76 20.71 -16.84
N THR A 79 -14.01 21.14 -17.85
CA THR A 79 -13.90 20.44 -19.12
C THR A 79 -12.44 20.39 -19.54
N ASN A 80 -11.98 19.21 -19.90
CA ASN A 80 -10.66 18.92 -20.46
C ASN A 80 -10.81 17.76 -21.44
N MET A 81 -9.75 17.43 -22.18
CA MET A 81 -9.80 16.38 -23.20
C MET A 81 -8.85 15.26 -22.83
N ASP A 82 -9.29 14.02 -22.96
CA ASP A 82 -8.42 12.86 -22.81
C ASP A 82 -7.66 12.53 -24.11
N VAL A 83 -6.84 11.48 -24.06
CA VAL A 83 -6.08 10.95 -25.19
C VAL A 83 -6.92 10.67 -26.44
N GLU A 84 -8.15 10.19 -26.29
CA GLU A 84 -9.03 9.85 -27.41
C GLU A 84 -9.76 11.09 -27.95
N GLY A 85 -9.47 12.27 -27.39
CA GLY A 85 -10.18 13.51 -27.70
C GLY A 85 -11.62 13.51 -27.17
N CYS A 86 -11.92 12.67 -26.19
CA CYS A 86 -13.20 12.70 -25.50
C CYS A 86 -13.14 13.65 -24.30
N GLU A 87 -14.29 14.25 -23.97
CA GLU A 87 -14.41 15.15 -22.84
C GLU A 87 -14.25 14.38 -21.53
N ILE A 88 -13.45 14.95 -20.63
CA ILE A 88 -13.27 14.53 -19.24
C ILE A 88 -13.45 15.73 -18.33
N HIS A 89 -13.87 15.45 -17.11
CA HIS A 89 -14.22 16.47 -16.12
C HIS A 89 -13.09 16.67 -15.12
N ILE A 90 -11.89 16.98 -15.61
CA ILE A 90 -10.71 17.30 -14.80
C ILE A 90 -10.34 18.76 -15.02
N ASN A 91 -9.89 19.44 -13.96
CA ASN A 91 -9.49 20.85 -14.06
C ASN A 91 -8.40 21.08 -15.15
N PRO A 92 -8.54 22.12 -16.02
CA PRO A 92 -7.58 22.41 -17.10
C PRO A 92 -6.15 22.78 -16.67
N VAL A 93 -5.89 22.97 -15.38
CA VAL A 93 -4.52 23.05 -14.84
C VAL A 93 -3.71 21.79 -15.16
N PHE A 94 -4.40 20.66 -15.28
CA PHE A 94 -3.84 19.40 -15.73
C PHE A 94 -3.81 19.36 -17.27
N PRO A 95 -2.73 18.88 -17.90
CA PRO A 95 -2.63 18.87 -19.35
C PRO A 95 -3.69 17.99 -20.00
N SER A 96 -4.22 18.45 -21.13
CA SER A 96 -5.07 17.67 -22.02
C SER A 96 -4.31 16.50 -22.64
N GLY A 97 -5.02 15.48 -23.10
CA GLY A 97 -4.45 14.26 -23.66
C GLY A 97 -4.04 13.23 -22.62
N CYS A 98 -4.45 13.43 -21.36
CA CYS A 98 -4.26 12.43 -20.30
C CYS A 98 -5.21 11.23 -20.46
N GLY A 99 -4.96 10.17 -19.72
CA GLY A 99 -5.85 9.02 -19.67
C GLY A 99 -7.22 9.40 -19.09
N PHE A 100 -8.27 8.79 -19.64
CA PHE A 100 -9.64 9.02 -19.19
C PHE A 100 -9.97 8.37 -17.83
N SER A 101 -9.07 7.54 -17.29
CA SER A 101 -9.23 6.88 -16.01
C SER A 101 -7.93 6.81 -15.22
N THR A 102 -8.03 6.74 -13.88
CA THR A 102 -6.87 6.51 -13.00
C THR A 102 -7.03 5.22 -12.18
N TRP A 103 -5.94 4.50 -11.99
CA TRP A 103 -5.81 3.48 -10.94
C TRP A 103 -5.94 4.10 -9.56
N THR A 104 -6.45 3.31 -8.63
CA THR A 104 -6.49 3.64 -7.20
C THR A 104 -5.82 2.55 -6.35
N SER A 105 -5.47 2.89 -5.11
CA SER A 105 -4.96 1.95 -4.11
C SER A 105 -6.05 1.02 -3.53
N GLN A 106 -7.32 1.25 -3.89
CA GLN A 106 -8.44 0.42 -3.43
C GLN A 106 -8.43 -0.93 -4.16
N THR A 107 -8.28 -2.02 -3.40
CA THR A 107 -8.15 -3.37 -3.95
C THR A 107 -9.25 -4.30 -3.46
N ARG A 108 -9.61 -5.29 -4.29
CA ARG A 108 -10.54 -6.38 -3.97
C ARG A 108 -9.81 -7.70 -4.09
N GLY A 109 -9.21 -8.11 -2.97
CA GLY A 109 -8.35 -9.30 -2.95
C GLY A 109 -7.08 -9.11 -3.75
N ALA A 110 -6.43 -10.23 -4.05
CA ALA A 110 -5.22 -10.23 -4.86
C ALA A 110 -5.45 -9.91 -6.33
N LYS A 111 -6.68 -10.02 -6.85
CA LYS A 111 -6.90 -10.03 -8.30
C LYS A 111 -7.29 -8.69 -8.89
N ALA A 112 -7.96 -7.81 -8.14
CA ALA A 112 -8.53 -6.59 -8.71
C ALA A 112 -8.17 -5.34 -7.93
N ALA A 113 -8.05 -4.24 -8.65
CA ALA A 113 -7.97 -2.88 -8.14
C ALA A 113 -9.05 -2.02 -8.80
N MET A 114 -9.46 -0.98 -8.09
CA MET A 114 -10.46 -0.05 -8.59
C MET A 114 -9.79 1.01 -9.45
N SER A 115 -10.41 1.33 -10.58
CA SER A 115 -10.13 2.52 -11.37
C SER A 115 -11.32 3.46 -11.33
N HIS A 116 -11.04 4.74 -11.50
CA HIS A 116 -12.03 5.80 -11.59
C HIS A 116 -12.02 6.42 -12.98
N ASP A 117 -13.18 6.55 -13.61
CA ASP A 117 -13.41 7.11 -14.94
C ASP A 117 -13.83 8.58 -14.85
N TYR A 118 -13.08 9.46 -15.50
CA TYR A 118 -13.28 10.90 -15.48
C TYR A 118 -14.24 11.42 -16.57
N ARG A 119 -14.68 10.56 -17.50
CA ARG A 119 -15.74 10.90 -18.46
C ARG A 119 -17.12 10.86 -17.81
N SER A 120 -17.29 9.96 -16.84
CA SER A 120 -18.62 9.57 -16.33
C SER A 120 -18.77 9.52 -14.81
N ASP A 121 -17.75 9.92 -14.04
CA ASP A 121 -17.70 9.79 -12.57
C ASP A 121 -18.00 8.35 -12.12
N TYR A 122 -17.36 7.38 -12.77
CA TYR A 122 -17.68 5.97 -12.61
C TYR A 122 -16.51 5.15 -12.06
N GLU A 123 -16.80 4.34 -11.05
CA GLU A 123 -15.84 3.42 -10.45
C GLU A 123 -16.01 2.01 -11.01
N PHE A 124 -14.92 1.38 -11.41
CA PHE A 124 -14.95 0.02 -11.92
C PHE A 124 -13.74 -0.78 -11.44
N TRP A 125 -13.90 -2.10 -11.44
CA TRP A 125 -12.88 -3.03 -10.95
C TRP A 125 -12.21 -3.72 -12.12
N LEU A 126 -10.89 -3.53 -12.21
CA LEU A 126 -10.06 -4.16 -13.21
C LEU A 126 -9.11 -5.16 -12.55
N ALA A 127 -8.74 -6.18 -13.29
CA ALA A 127 -7.73 -7.13 -12.83
C ALA A 127 -6.35 -6.45 -12.81
N LYS A 128 -5.61 -6.62 -11.72
CA LYS A 128 -4.32 -5.93 -11.47
C LYS A 128 -3.24 -6.28 -12.50
N GLU A 129 -3.32 -7.48 -13.06
CA GLU A 129 -2.40 -8.09 -14.03
C GLU A 129 -2.92 -7.97 -15.48
N ASN A 130 -4.04 -7.28 -15.70
CA ASN A 130 -4.70 -7.28 -17.00
C ASN A 130 -4.12 -6.23 -17.95
N ASP A 131 -3.31 -6.69 -18.90
CA ASP A 131 -2.77 -5.86 -19.98
C ASP A 131 -3.83 -5.46 -21.04
N GLY A 132 -5.00 -6.12 -21.04
CA GLY A 132 -6.07 -5.85 -22.02
C GLY A 132 -7.01 -4.70 -21.63
N PHE A 133 -7.13 -4.40 -20.35
CA PHE A 133 -7.89 -3.24 -19.84
C PHE A 133 -7.08 -2.49 -18.76
N PRO A 134 -5.91 -1.94 -19.10
CA PRO A 134 -5.10 -1.13 -18.20
C PRO A 134 -5.74 0.25 -17.99
N SER A 135 -5.25 0.99 -16.99
CA SER A 135 -5.68 2.36 -16.67
C SER A 135 -4.44 3.24 -16.54
N ALA A 136 -4.62 4.57 -16.60
CA ALA A 136 -3.50 5.49 -16.31
C ALA A 136 -3.35 5.61 -14.80
N VAL A 137 -2.33 6.31 -14.34
CA VAL A 137 -2.27 6.76 -12.95
C VAL A 137 -1.70 8.17 -12.88
N ARG A 138 -2.33 9.00 -12.05
CA ARG A 138 -1.78 10.28 -11.62
C ARG A 138 -1.40 10.11 -10.16
N LEU A 139 -0.10 10.04 -9.88
CA LEU A 139 0.37 9.85 -8.52
C LEU A 139 0.03 11.08 -7.68
N VAL A 140 -0.20 10.82 -6.40
CA VAL A 140 -0.57 11.82 -5.40
C VAL A 140 0.36 11.67 -4.20
N ARG A 141 0.51 12.74 -3.44
CA ARG A 141 1.08 12.75 -2.11
C ARG A 141 0.26 13.69 -1.23
N ASP A 142 0.45 13.61 0.07
CA ASP A 142 -0.11 14.60 1.00
C ASP A 142 0.68 15.91 0.83
N ASP A 143 0.00 17.04 0.63
CA ASP A 143 0.59 18.38 0.46
C ASP A 143 0.63 19.19 1.76
N MET A 144 0.10 18.59 2.83
CA MET A 144 0.54 19.02 4.14
C MET A 144 2.07 18.90 4.11
N ALA A 145 2.75 20.00 4.43
CA ALA A 145 4.05 19.92 5.07
C ALA A 145 3.96 18.80 6.12
N GLU A 146 5.06 18.16 6.48
CA GLU A 146 5.09 17.07 7.47
C GLU A 146 4.45 17.40 8.85
N ASP A 147 3.84 18.58 9.00
CA ASP A 147 3.14 19.13 10.14
C ASP A 147 1.64 18.77 10.15
N GLU A 148 1.31 17.54 10.56
CA GLU A 148 0.11 17.19 11.35
C GLU A 148 0.21 15.77 11.96
N GLU A 149 1.20 14.96 11.59
CA GLU A 149 1.77 14.02 12.57
C GLU A 149 2.83 14.83 13.32
N ASP A 150 2.71 14.93 14.65
CA ASP A 150 3.76 15.50 15.52
C ASP A 150 5.13 15.04 14.97
N PRO A 151 6.07 15.92 14.61
CA PRO A 151 7.36 15.51 14.05
C PRO A 151 8.16 14.61 15.01
N GLU A 152 7.75 14.51 16.29
CA GLU A 152 8.24 13.53 17.26
C GLU A 152 7.50 12.17 17.24
N PHE A 153 6.38 12.03 16.52
CA PHE A 153 5.61 10.79 16.42
C PHE A 153 6.35 9.75 15.57
N ILE A 154 7.12 8.92 16.26
CA ILE A 154 7.77 7.76 15.66
C ILE A 154 6.72 6.67 15.47
N ARG A 155 6.18 6.51 14.25
CA ARG A 155 5.26 5.40 13.95
C ARG A 155 5.90 4.04 14.23
N ILE A 156 7.11 3.82 13.71
CA ILE A 156 7.82 2.55 13.79
C ILE A 156 9.08 2.69 14.65
N GLU A 157 9.06 2.06 15.82
CA GLU A 157 10.15 2.06 16.79
C GLU A 157 10.80 0.67 16.86
N SER A 158 11.98 0.52 16.27
CA SER A 158 12.78 -0.71 16.38
C SER A 158 13.54 -0.74 17.71
N ARG A 159 13.44 -1.84 18.45
CA ARG A 159 14.02 -2.00 19.79
C ARG A 159 15.18 -2.99 19.79
N LYS A 160 16.08 -2.84 20.79
CA LYS A 160 17.29 -3.69 20.93
C LYS A 160 16.98 -5.13 21.35
N ASP A 161 15.77 -5.42 21.79
CA ASP A 161 15.29 -6.76 22.17
C ASP A 161 14.76 -7.58 20.98
N GLY A 162 14.89 -7.05 19.75
CA GLY A 162 14.42 -7.72 18.54
C GLY A 162 12.91 -7.52 18.28
N THR A 163 12.28 -6.53 18.92
CA THR A 163 10.91 -6.12 18.63
C THR A 163 10.83 -4.84 17.80
N VAL A 164 9.70 -4.65 17.13
CA VAL A 164 9.33 -3.43 16.41
C VAL A 164 7.95 -3.00 16.89
N VAL A 165 7.82 -1.77 17.38
CA VAL A 165 6.55 -1.20 17.84
C VAL A 165 5.95 -0.32 16.76
N ASP A 166 4.69 -0.55 16.42
CA ASP A 166 3.87 0.32 15.57
C ASP A 166 2.94 1.16 16.45
N ASN A 167 3.36 2.38 16.76
CA ASN A 167 2.64 3.32 17.62
C ASN A 167 1.31 3.79 17.02
N LYS A 168 1.12 3.67 15.69
CA LYS A 168 -0.14 4.00 15.02
C LYS A 168 -1.20 2.93 15.22
N THR A 169 -0.80 1.65 15.21
CA THR A 169 -1.74 0.52 15.39
C THR A 169 -1.80 -0.02 16.81
N GLY A 170 -0.86 0.37 17.68
CA GLY A 170 -0.72 -0.18 19.04
C GLY A 170 -0.28 -1.64 19.03
N LEU A 171 0.40 -2.07 17.96
CA LEU A 171 0.91 -3.42 17.79
C LEU A 171 2.41 -3.47 18.05
N MET A 172 2.87 -4.60 18.56
CA MET A 172 4.28 -4.92 18.67
C MET A 172 4.55 -6.20 17.89
N TRP A 173 5.58 -6.17 17.07
CA TRP A 173 5.99 -7.24 16.19
C TRP A 173 7.34 -7.79 16.64
N LYS A 174 7.55 -9.08 16.43
CA LYS A 174 8.93 -9.61 16.39
C LYS A 174 9.55 -9.16 15.07
N ALA A 175 10.75 -8.58 15.13
CA ALA A 175 11.42 -7.99 13.97
C ALA A 175 11.65 -9.04 12.85
N GLY A 176 12.28 -10.16 13.20
CA GLY A 176 12.44 -11.31 12.32
C GLY A 176 11.23 -12.25 12.34
N ASP A 177 10.85 -12.79 11.18
CA ASP A 177 9.80 -13.78 11.07
C ASP A 177 10.31 -15.21 11.34
N SER A 178 9.43 -16.20 11.26
CA SER A 178 9.82 -17.60 11.43
C SER A 178 10.78 -18.09 10.36
N TYR A 179 10.82 -17.45 9.19
CA TYR A 179 11.70 -17.85 8.10
C TYR A 179 13.15 -17.49 8.44
N ILE A 180 13.39 -16.27 8.93
CA ILE A 180 14.69 -15.84 9.47
C ILE A 180 15.16 -16.78 10.59
N ASP A 181 14.26 -17.13 11.52
CA ASP A 181 14.64 -17.91 12.69
C ASP A 181 14.89 -19.40 12.39
N LEU A 182 14.17 -19.97 11.43
CA LEU A 182 14.16 -21.41 11.17
C LEU A 182 14.85 -21.81 9.87
N ASP A 183 15.22 -20.83 9.04
CA ASP A 183 15.77 -21.00 7.69
C ASP A 183 14.94 -21.96 6.82
N LYS A 184 13.61 -21.88 6.96
CA LYS A 184 12.65 -22.69 6.21
C LYS A 184 11.24 -22.14 6.22
N TRP A 185 10.50 -22.48 5.17
CA TRP A 185 9.05 -22.33 5.13
C TRP A 185 8.36 -23.33 6.06
N VAL A 186 7.22 -22.93 6.61
CA VAL A 186 6.46 -23.71 7.58
C VAL A 186 5.03 -23.94 7.10
N THR A 187 4.41 -25.03 7.56
CA THR A 187 2.95 -25.19 7.47
C THR A 187 2.26 -24.21 8.42
N TRP A 188 0.95 -24.06 8.30
CA TRP A 188 0.19 -23.25 9.24
C TRP A 188 0.25 -23.82 10.68
N ASP A 189 0.26 -25.15 10.82
CA ASP A 189 0.37 -25.80 12.14
C ASP A 189 1.79 -25.69 12.73
N GLU A 190 2.82 -25.73 11.89
CA GLU A 190 4.19 -25.43 12.31
C GLU A 190 4.35 -23.95 12.70
N ALA A 191 3.66 -23.04 12.03
CA ALA A 191 3.58 -21.63 12.42
C ALA A 191 2.93 -21.46 13.80
N GLN A 192 1.86 -22.20 14.11
CA GLN A 192 1.30 -22.23 15.47
C GLN A 192 2.29 -22.78 16.50
N SER A 193 3.01 -23.85 16.15
CA SER A 193 4.02 -24.45 17.02
C SER A 193 5.16 -23.45 17.31
N TYR A 194 5.57 -22.68 16.31
CA TYR A 194 6.51 -21.58 16.46
C TYR A 194 5.97 -20.49 17.40
N MET A 195 4.68 -20.11 17.30
CA MET A 195 4.04 -19.18 18.26
C MET A 195 4.06 -19.73 19.70
N MET A 196 3.83 -21.04 19.89
CA MET A 196 3.91 -21.65 21.21
C MET A 196 5.33 -21.59 21.78
N GLU A 197 6.34 -21.82 20.95
CA GLU A 197 7.74 -21.80 21.36
C GLU A 197 8.20 -20.40 21.77
N ILE A 198 7.92 -19.36 20.96
CA ILE A 198 8.29 -17.97 21.30
C ILE A 198 7.64 -17.51 22.62
N ASN A 199 6.41 -17.98 22.90
CA ASN A 199 5.71 -17.70 24.16
C ASN A 199 6.30 -18.50 25.33
N ARG A 200 6.73 -19.74 25.10
CA ARG A 200 7.39 -20.58 26.10
C ARG A 200 8.68 -19.94 26.59
N VAL A 201 9.51 -19.46 25.66
CA VAL A 201 10.80 -18.80 25.96
C VAL A 201 10.64 -17.34 26.41
N LYS A 202 9.42 -16.82 26.41
CA LYS A 202 9.09 -15.42 26.72
C LYS A 202 9.90 -14.44 25.86
N PHE A 203 9.87 -14.59 24.53
CA PHE A 203 10.61 -13.70 23.64
C PHE A 203 10.31 -12.21 23.96
N ALA A 204 11.36 -11.40 24.13
CA ALA A 204 11.30 -10.01 24.60
C ALA A 204 10.49 -9.81 25.90
N GLY A 205 10.48 -10.81 26.79
CA GLY A 205 9.73 -10.77 28.06
C GLY A 205 8.24 -11.06 27.94
N HIS A 206 7.72 -11.33 26.74
CA HIS A 206 6.29 -11.45 26.45
C HIS A 206 5.84 -12.90 26.17
N LYS A 207 4.58 -13.21 26.50
CA LYS A 207 3.97 -14.56 26.36
C LYS A 207 2.65 -14.57 25.59
N ASP A 208 2.30 -13.44 24.99
CA ASP A 208 1.05 -13.17 24.29
C ASP A 208 1.27 -12.96 22.78
N TRP A 209 2.36 -13.52 22.24
CA TRP A 209 2.63 -13.53 20.81
C TRP A 209 1.63 -14.42 20.07
N ARG A 210 1.16 -13.95 18.93
CA ARG A 210 0.20 -14.65 18.08
C ARG A 210 0.49 -14.40 16.61
N MET A 211 -0.11 -15.21 15.75
CA MET A 211 -0.13 -14.94 14.32
C MET A 211 -0.99 -13.68 14.03
N PRO A 212 -0.65 -12.90 12.99
CA PRO A 212 -1.38 -11.71 12.60
C PRO A 212 -2.69 -12.08 11.91
N THR A 213 -3.66 -11.19 11.95
CA THR A 213 -4.77 -11.19 10.98
C THR A 213 -4.27 -10.68 9.62
N ARG A 214 -5.09 -10.86 8.57
CA ARG A 214 -4.84 -10.24 7.27
C ARG A 214 -4.65 -8.72 7.36
N LYS A 215 -5.49 -8.03 8.14
CA LYS A 215 -5.43 -6.57 8.27
C LYS A 215 -4.15 -6.11 8.98
N GLU A 216 -3.70 -6.86 9.98
CA GLU A 216 -2.44 -6.57 10.68
C GLU A 216 -1.23 -6.84 9.78
N ALA A 217 -1.23 -7.93 9.00
CA ALA A 217 -0.16 -8.15 8.01
C ALA A 217 -0.14 -7.03 6.95
N GLN A 218 -1.30 -6.57 6.52
CA GLN A 218 -1.42 -5.44 5.59
C GLN A 218 -0.95 -4.11 6.19
N SER A 219 -1.09 -3.90 7.51
CA SER A 219 -0.72 -2.60 8.12
C SER A 219 0.77 -2.35 8.15
N ILE A 220 1.60 -3.40 8.03
CA ILE A 220 3.06 -3.30 7.96
C ILE A 220 3.61 -3.37 6.54
N TYR A 221 2.74 -3.55 5.54
CA TYR A 221 3.12 -3.47 4.13
C TYR A 221 3.21 -2.00 3.70
N ASP A 222 4.33 -1.63 3.10
CA ASP A 222 4.58 -0.27 2.63
C ASP A 222 5.36 -0.28 1.30
N PRO A 223 4.69 -0.05 0.15
CA PRO A 223 5.33 -0.12 -1.16
C PRO A 223 6.43 0.93 -1.37
N SER A 224 6.52 1.94 -0.50
CA SER A 224 7.58 2.96 -0.54
C SER A 224 8.85 2.56 0.23
N SER A 225 8.81 1.43 0.96
CA SER A 225 9.90 0.98 1.83
C SER A 225 10.39 -0.42 1.42
N PRO A 226 11.27 -0.51 0.39
CA PRO A 226 11.84 -1.77 -0.06
C PRO A 226 12.90 -2.30 0.91
N ILE A 227 12.85 -3.61 1.18
CA ILE A 227 13.93 -4.39 1.80
C ILE A 227 14.13 -5.68 1.01
N THR A 228 15.20 -6.43 1.29
CA THR A 228 15.49 -7.70 0.59
C THR A 228 15.13 -8.91 1.46
N ASP A 229 14.71 -10.02 0.84
CA ASP A 229 14.66 -11.32 1.51
C ASP A 229 16.05 -11.96 1.63
N SER A 230 16.11 -13.22 2.05
CA SER A 230 17.37 -13.97 2.20
C SER A 230 18.04 -14.34 0.87
N TYR A 231 17.32 -14.24 -0.26
CA TYR A 231 17.80 -14.54 -1.60
C TYR A 231 18.11 -13.28 -2.42
N GLY A 232 17.82 -12.10 -1.87
CA GLY A 232 18.01 -10.82 -2.55
C GLY A 232 16.79 -10.32 -3.31
N ASP A 233 15.65 -11.04 -3.24
CA ASP A 233 14.40 -10.57 -3.84
C ASP A 233 13.81 -9.42 -3.00
N THR A 234 13.14 -8.49 -3.66
CA THR A 234 12.54 -7.33 -3.00
C THR A 234 11.25 -7.70 -2.27
N LEU A 235 11.05 -7.12 -1.09
CA LEU A 235 9.77 -7.13 -0.38
C LEU A 235 9.54 -5.77 0.31
N PHE A 236 8.28 -5.45 0.57
CA PHE A 236 7.86 -4.13 1.04
C PHE A 236 7.31 -4.20 2.45
N LEU A 237 8.03 -3.59 3.37
CA LEU A 237 7.67 -3.50 4.79
C LEU A 237 8.03 -2.13 5.30
N LEU A 238 7.25 -1.64 6.27
CA LEU A 238 7.55 -0.37 6.93
C LEU A 238 9.01 -0.28 7.38
N LYS A 239 9.58 0.91 7.21
CA LYS A 239 10.97 1.20 7.58
C LYS A 239 11.20 0.92 9.06
N GLY A 240 12.07 -0.04 9.36
CA GLY A 240 12.37 -0.52 10.72
C GLY A 240 12.35 -2.05 10.86
N PHE A 241 11.69 -2.75 9.93
CA PHE A 241 11.79 -4.20 9.81
C PHE A 241 13.12 -4.62 9.13
N PRO A 242 13.72 -5.76 9.54
CA PRO A 242 14.99 -6.23 8.99
C PRO A 242 14.81 -6.93 7.64
N SER A 243 15.85 -6.88 6.81
CA SER A 243 16.02 -7.74 5.63
C SER A 243 16.12 -9.22 6.00
N GLY A 244 16.02 -10.10 5.00
CA GLY A 244 16.11 -11.55 5.16
C GLY A 244 14.75 -12.24 5.34
N ALA A 245 13.68 -11.48 5.52
CA ALA A 245 12.39 -12.05 5.86
C ALA A 245 11.71 -12.75 4.70
N GLY A 246 10.81 -13.67 5.01
CA GLY A 246 10.03 -14.36 4.00
C GLY A 246 9.10 -13.40 3.23
N GLN A 247 9.08 -13.54 1.90
CA GLN A 247 8.19 -12.78 1.02
C GLN A 247 6.70 -12.99 1.32
N THR A 248 6.34 -14.10 1.99
CA THR A 248 4.96 -14.44 2.33
C THR A 248 4.81 -14.86 3.79
N SER A 249 3.72 -14.44 4.42
CA SER A 249 3.39 -14.80 5.81
C SER A 249 2.01 -15.43 5.92
N TRP A 250 1.92 -16.52 6.66
CA TRP A 250 0.66 -17.03 7.18
C TRP A 250 -0.02 -15.99 8.08
N THR A 251 -1.35 -16.05 8.12
CA THR A 251 -2.19 -15.26 9.04
C THR A 251 -3.12 -16.20 9.80
N LYS A 252 -3.65 -15.77 10.95
CA LYS A 252 -4.71 -16.50 11.68
C LYS A 252 -6.08 -16.43 11.01
N THR A 253 -6.20 -15.77 9.86
CA THR A 253 -7.48 -15.56 9.19
C THR A 253 -7.85 -16.83 8.43
N MET A 254 -8.67 -17.69 9.03
CA MET A 254 -9.11 -18.96 8.44
C MET A 254 -10.35 -18.80 7.55
N HIS A 255 -10.50 -19.72 6.59
CA HIS A 255 -11.65 -19.73 5.71
C HIS A 255 -12.88 -20.19 6.51
N LYS A 256 -14.04 -19.57 6.25
CA LYS A 256 -15.24 -19.77 7.09
C LYS A 256 -15.82 -21.19 7.00
N THR A 257 -15.79 -21.79 5.81
CA THR A 257 -16.37 -23.12 5.55
C THR A 257 -15.30 -24.19 5.37
N ASP A 258 -14.34 -23.96 4.46
CA ASP A 258 -13.21 -24.85 4.24
C ASP A 258 -12.11 -24.70 5.31
N LYS A 259 -12.16 -25.53 6.35
CA LYS A 259 -11.22 -25.47 7.48
C LYS A 259 -9.77 -25.86 7.14
N GLY A 260 -9.49 -26.31 5.92
CA GLY A 260 -8.14 -26.61 5.45
C GLY A 260 -7.36 -25.40 4.94
N PHE A 261 -7.97 -24.20 4.94
CA PHE A 261 -7.39 -23.00 4.32
C PHE A 261 -7.26 -21.82 5.30
N ALA A 262 -6.13 -21.15 5.19
CA ALA A 262 -5.86 -19.87 5.86
C ALA A 262 -5.38 -18.82 4.83
N ILE A 263 -5.53 -17.55 5.16
CA ILE A 263 -4.99 -16.47 4.33
C ILE A 263 -3.47 -16.42 4.50
N ARG A 264 -2.78 -16.37 3.35
CA ARG A 264 -1.39 -15.91 3.22
C ARG A 264 -1.37 -14.45 2.76
N PHE A 265 -0.42 -13.66 3.26
CA PHE A 265 -0.17 -12.29 2.80
C PHE A 265 1.19 -12.23 2.09
N HIS A 266 1.29 -11.49 0.99
CA HIS A 266 2.48 -11.40 0.15
C HIS A 266 3.07 -9.98 0.20
N PHE A 267 4.29 -9.85 0.71
CA PHE A 267 4.93 -8.56 0.95
C PHE A 267 5.58 -7.92 -0.29
N TYR A 268 5.79 -8.65 -1.38
CA TYR A 268 6.19 -8.06 -2.67
C TYR A 268 5.11 -7.19 -3.33
N ASN A 269 3.84 -7.60 -3.31
CA ASN A 269 2.78 -6.91 -4.07
C ASN A 269 1.54 -6.56 -3.22
N GLY A 270 1.60 -6.81 -1.91
CA GLY A 270 0.49 -6.56 -0.98
C GLY A 270 -0.72 -7.46 -1.20
N ASP A 271 -0.55 -8.56 -1.95
CA ASP A 271 -1.64 -9.50 -2.23
C ASP A 271 -1.95 -10.41 -1.03
N TYR A 272 -3.13 -11.02 -1.07
CA TYR A 272 -3.49 -12.09 -0.15
C TYR A 272 -4.45 -13.07 -0.83
N LYS A 273 -4.30 -14.37 -0.57
CA LYS A 273 -5.23 -15.40 -1.07
C LYS A 273 -5.42 -16.52 -0.03
N TRP A 274 -6.36 -17.42 -0.27
CA TRP A 274 -6.49 -18.64 0.53
C TRP A 274 -5.39 -19.62 0.14
N ASN A 275 -4.73 -20.26 1.11
CA ASN A 275 -3.79 -21.33 0.84
C ASN A 275 -4.02 -22.53 1.77
N ALA A 276 -3.72 -23.72 1.27
CA ALA A 276 -3.89 -24.96 2.01
C ALA A 276 -2.90 -25.01 3.17
N MET A 277 -3.42 -25.22 4.38
CA MET A 277 -2.68 -25.10 5.64
C MET A 277 -1.56 -26.14 5.80
N GLY A 278 -1.66 -27.27 5.10
CA GLY A 278 -0.66 -28.34 5.11
C GLY A 278 0.58 -28.08 4.23
N LEU A 279 0.60 -27.01 3.44
CA LEU A 279 1.74 -26.68 2.58
C LEU A 279 2.84 -25.95 3.38
N ARG A 280 4.07 -26.44 3.31
CA ARG A 280 5.26 -25.72 3.82
C ARG A 280 5.71 -24.66 2.82
N SER A 281 4.99 -23.55 2.78
CA SER A 281 5.18 -22.54 1.72
C SER A 281 5.32 -21.10 2.20
N HIS A 282 5.03 -20.82 3.48
CA HIS A 282 5.03 -19.45 4.00
C HIS A 282 5.67 -19.39 5.38
N GLY A 283 6.19 -18.22 5.73
CA GLY A 283 6.68 -17.93 7.07
C GLY A 283 5.52 -17.48 7.97
N VAL A 284 5.84 -17.02 9.17
CA VAL A 284 4.88 -16.31 10.01
C VAL A 284 5.59 -15.22 10.81
N ARG A 285 5.02 -14.02 10.83
CA ARG A 285 5.45 -12.95 11.75
C ARG A 285 4.69 -13.07 13.06
N ALA A 286 5.38 -12.93 14.19
CA ALA A 286 4.73 -12.84 15.49
C ALA A 286 4.28 -11.40 15.76
N VAL A 287 3.04 -11.23 16.21
CA VAL A 287 2.49 -9.95 16.62
C VAL A 287 1.80 -10.08 17.97
N ARG A 288 1.81 -9.00 18.76
CA ARG A 288 1.03 -8.84 19.99
C ARG A 288 0.43 -7.44 20.05
N THR A 289 -0.59 -7.28 20.89
CA THR A 289 -1.20 -5.97 21.14
C THR A 289 -0.56 -5.36 22.37
N ILE A 290 -0.15 -4.09 22.29
CA ILE A 290 0.35 -3.36 23.45
C ILE A 290 -0.86 -3.01 24.32
N LYS A 291 -0.89 -3.55 25.54
CA LYS A 291 -1.87 -3.12 26.53
C LYS A 291 -1.47 -1.71 26.95
N LYS A 292 -2.35 -0.73 26.75
CA LYS A 292 -2.22 0.54 27.45
C LYS A 292 -2.46 0.23 28.92
N ASP A 293 -1.51 0.59 29.77
CA ASP A 293 -1.73 0.54 31.22
C ASP A 293 -2.91 1.48 31.49
N SER A 294 -4.01 0.90 31.96
CA SER A 294 -5.25 1.57 32.36
C SER A 294 -5.14 2.10 33.77
#